data_AF-A0A3R7AWF8-F1
#
_entry.id   AF-A0A3R7AWF8-F1
#
_cell.length_a   1.000
_cell.length_b   1.000
_cell.length_c   1.000
_cell.angle_alpha   90.00
_cell.angle_beta   90.00
_cell.angle_gamma   90.00
#
_symmetry.space_group_name_H-M   'P 1'
#
loop_
_entity.id
_entity.type
_entity.pdbx_description
1 polymer ?
#
loop_
_entity_poly.entity_id
_entity_poly.type
_entity_poly.pdbx_seq_one_letter_code
_entity_poly.pdbx_strand_id
1 'polypeptide(L)'
;MDNSEKWWRGHRWINMYLERYFAVCGLLKEAEKMLDDLPSELSEELGESEEFWKNVLTTSSSKVNKLNLLYGALEFAVNKAESLSKKYRKPFCFYLKRALENKWLSRWLIGFVRSMVPLKRLKEGDVA
;
A
#
# COMPACT_ATOMS: atom_id res chain seq x y z
N MET A 1 26.81 4.63 -3.95
CA MET A 1 25.34 4.67 -4.11
C MET A 1 24.79 4.01 -2.88
N ASP A 2 24.26 4.82 -1.97
CA ASP A 2 23.72 4.35 -0.71
C ASP A 2 22.49 3.51 -1.03
N ASN A 3 22.59 2.19 -0.83
CA ASN A 3 21.43 1.31 -0.78
C ASN A 3 20.70 1.69 0.51
N SER A 4 19.95 2.79 0.46
CA SER A 4 18.88 3.00 1.42
C SER A 4 18.01 1.76 1.31
N GLU A 5 18.17 0.89 2.29
CA GLU A 5 17.46 -0.37 2.37
C GLU A 5 15.98 -0.03 2.28
N LYS A 6 15.30 -0.51 1.23
CA LYS A 6 13.91 -0.12 0.98
C LYS A 6 13.11 -0.33 2.26
N TRP A 7 12.40 0.70 2.71
CA TRP A 7 11.78 0.73 4.04
C TRP A 7 10.84 -0.45 4.32
N TRP A 8 10.32 -1.07 3.25
CA TRP A 8 9.41 -2.20 3.30
C TRP A 8 10.09 -3.58 3.17
N ARG A 9 11.39 -3.68 2.82
CA ARG A 9 12.09 -4.96 2.55
C ARG A 9 12.22 -5.87 3.77
N GLY A 10 12.25 -5.32 4.97
CA GLY A 10 12.27 -6.07 6.24
C GLY A 10 10.97 -6.85 6.53
N HIS A 11 9.89 -6.59 5.79
CA HIS A 11 8.60 -7.22 5.99
C HIS A 11 8.39 -8.37 5.01
N ARG A 12 8.72 -9.60 5.43
CA ARG A 12 8.66 -10.82 4.59
C ARG A 12 7.32 -10.98 3.84
N TRP A 13 6.21 -10.59 4.45
CA TRP A 13 4.88 -10.69 3.83
C TRP A 13 4.73 -9.76 2.61
N ILE A 14 5.38 -8.60 2.60
CA ILE A 14 5.36 -7.67 1.45
C ILE A 14 6.02 -8.33 0.26
N ASN A 15 7.23 -8.87 0.46
CA ASN A 15 7.96 -9.59 -0.57
C ASN A 15 7.14 -10.76 -1.13
N MET A 16 6.50 -11.55 -0.26
CA MET A 16 5.61 -12.64 -0.70
C MET A 16 4.44 -12.13 -1.56
N TYR A 17 3.86 -10.97 -1.24
CA TYR A 17 2.76 -10.39 -1.98
C TYR A 17 3.20 -9.87 -3.36
N LEU A 18 4.35 -9.19 -3.39
CA LEU A 18 4.96 -8.68 -4.62
C LEU A 18 5.30 -9.83 -5.57
N GLU A 19 5.95 -10.87 -5.09
CA GLU A 19 6.31 -12.04 -5.89
C GLU A 19 5.06 -12.77 -6.41
N ARG A 20 4.06 -12.98 -5.55
CA ARG A 20 2.85 -13.74 -5.91
C ARG A 20 2.01 -13.07 -6.99
N TYR A 21 1.89 -11.74 -6.97
CA TYR A 21 0.94 -11.03 -7.83
C TYR A 21 1.59 -10.12 -8.86
N PHE A 22 2.66 -9.41 -8.50
CA PHE A 22 3.27 -8.40 -9.36
C PHE A 22 4.41 -8.98 -10.20
N ALA A 23 5.26 -9.85 -9.64
CA ALA A 23 6.36 -10.47 -10.37
C ALA A 23 5.86 -11.39 -11.50
N VAL A 24 4.83 -12.20 -11.23
CA VAL A 24 4.19 -13.05 -12.26
C VAL A 24 3.58 -12.27 -13.42
N CYS A 25 3.31 -10.97 -13.23
CA CYS A 25 2.81 -10.07 -14.25
C CYS A 25 3.91 -9.22 -14.91
N GLY A 26 5.17 -9.40 -14.53
CA GLY A 26 6.28 -8.57 -14.98
C GLY A 26 6.22 -7.12 -14.48
N LEU A 27 5.53 -6.88 -13.35
CA LEU A 27 5.27 -5.54 -12.78
C LEU A 27 6.02 -5.30 -11.46
N LEU A 28 7.03 -6.12 -11.15
CA LEU A 28 7.72 -6.05 -9.87
C LEU A 28 8.34 -4.67 -9.64
N LYS A 29 9.07 -4.13 -10.62
CA LYS A 29 9.75 -2.83 -10.50
C LYS A 29 8.78 -1.68 -10.31
N GLU A 30 7.65 -1.69 -11.02
CA GLU A 30 6.61 -0.69 -10.91
C GLU A 30 5.90 -0.75 -9.56
N ALA A 31 5.67 -1.96 -9.04
CA ALA A 31 5.12 -2.16 -7.71
C ALA A 31 6.09 -1.70 -6.62
N GLU A 32 7.38 -2.05 -6.73
CA GLU A 32 8.42 -1.58 -5.84
C GLU A 32 8.51 -0.05 -5.83
N LYS A 33 8.50 0.59 -7.01
CA LYS A 33 8.51 2.05 -7.12
C LYS A 33 7.29 2.67 -6.45
N MET A 34 6.09 2.11 -6.67
CA MET A 34 4.88 2.59 -6.02
C MET A 34 4.98 2.50 -4.49
N LEU A 35 5.59 1.43 -3.95
CA LEU A 35 5.85 1.35 -2.50
C LEU A 35 6.83 2.43 -2.04
N ASP A 36 7.86 2.74 -2.82
CA ASP A 36 8.82 3.79 -2.50
C ASP A 36 8.17 5.20 -2.54
N ASP A 37 7.20 5.42 -3.45
CA ASP A 37 6.47 6.67 -3.63
C ASP A 37 5.32 6.86 -2.61
N LEU A 38 4.83 5.79 -1.96
CA LEU A 38 3.66 5.86 -1.06
C LEU A 38 3.80 6.87 0.11
N PRO A 39 4.93 6.90 0.86
CA PRO A 39 5.06 7.81 1.99
C PRO A 39 4.99 9.29 1.61
N SER A 40 5.57 9.68 0.48
CA SER A 40 5.54 11.07 -0.01
C SER A 40 4.13 11.44 -0.48
N GLU A 41 3.45 10.55 -1.20
CA GLU A 41 2.06 10.78 -1.61
C GLU A 41 1.10 10.95 -0.42
N LEU A 42 1.28 10.18 0.65
CA LEU A 42 0.47 10.32 1.86
C LEU A 42 0.80 11.61 2.63
N SER A 43 2.08 11.97 2.72
CA SER A 43 2.54 13.23 3.31
C SER A 43 1.90 14.44 2.63
N GLU A 44 1.91 14.47 1.30
CA GLU A 44 1.30 15.55 0.51
C GLU A 44 -0.21 15.66 0.71
N GLU A 45 -0.92 14.53 0.77
CA GLU A 45 -2.39 14.49 0.76
C GLU A 45 -3.04 14.52 2.15
N LEU A 46 -2.32 14.09 3.19
CA LEU A 46 -2.83 13.91 4.54
C LEU A 46 -2.02 14.66 5.61
N GLY A 47 -0.89 15.27 5.24
CA GLY A 47 0.06 15.87 6.18
C GLY A 47 0.92 14.82 6.88
N GLU A 48 1.64 15.24 7.93
CA GLU A 48 2.67 14.46 8.63
C GLU A 48 3.92 14.15 7.75
N SER A 49 4.97 13.60 8.35
CA SER A 49 6.22 13.31 7.63
C SER A 49 6.17 11.98 6.87
N GLU A 50 7.01 11.83 5.85
CA GLU A 50 7.20 10.53 5.19
C GLU A 50 7.60 9.43 6.18
N GLU A 51 8.43 9.77 7.18
CA GLU A 51 8.86 8.83 8.22
C GLU A 51 7.68 8.35 9.08
N PHE A 52 6.76 9.25 9.43
CA PHE A 52 5.51 8.88 10.08
C PHE A 52 4.72 7.88 9.24
N TRP A 53 4.57 8.13 7.93
CA TRP A 53 3.84 7.22 7.04
C TRP A 53 4.53 5.87 6.84
N LYS A 54 5.87 5.83 6.72
CA LYS A 54 6.62 4.56 6.68
C LYS A 54 6.33 3.70 7.91
N ASN A 55 6.36 4.30 9.10
CA ASN A 55 6.04 3.60 10.34
C ASN A 55 4.57 3.14 10.36
N VAL A 56 3.63 4.01 10.04
CA VAL A 56 2.19 3.68 10.01
C VAL A 56 1.86 2.56 9.02
N LEU A 57 2.50 2.53 7.85
CA LEU A 57 2.29 1.51 6.82
C LEU A 57 2.89 0.15 7.21
N THR A 58 4.01 0.13 7.91
CA THR A 58 4.71 -1.10 8.33
C THR A 58 4.24 -1.66 9.66
N THR A 59 3.61 -0.85 10.50
CA THR A 59 3.17 -1.27 11.84
C THR A 59 2.20 -2.45 11.75
N SER A 60 2.50 -3.51 12.50
CA SER A 60 1.59 -4.65 12.69
C SER A 60 0.31 -4.16 13.37
N SER A 61 -0.82 -4.28 12.67
CA SER A 61 -2.20 -3.96 13.08
C SER A 61 -2.33 -3.23 14.43
N SER A 62 -2.65 -1.92 14.41
CA SER A 62 -2.93 -1.21 15.66
C SER A 62 -4.11 -1.84 16.40
N LYS A 63 -4.11 -1.75 17.75
CA LYS A 63 -5.23 -2.20 18.61
C LYS A 63 -6.59 -1.59 18.19
N VAL A 64 -6.57 -0.47 17.46
CA VAL A 64 -7.76 0.29 17.06
C VAL A 64 -8.38 -0.24 15.76
N ASN A 65 -7.56 -0.62 14.76
CA ASN A 65 -8.07 -0.96 13.43
C ASN A 65 -7.90 -2.42 13.00
N LYS A 66 -7.12 -3.23 13.73
CA LYS A 66 -6.84 -4.65 13.43
C LYS A 66 -6.31 -4.96 12.01
N LEU A 67 -6.11 -3.93 11.18
CA LEU A 67 -5.68 -4.03 9.78
C LEU A 67 -4.30 -3.39 9.63
N ASN A 68 -3.37 -4.09 8.99
CA ASN A 68 -2.16 -3.44 8.47
C ASN A 68 -2.56 -2.67 7.20
N LEU A 69 -2.32 -1.36 7.18
CA LEU A 69 -2.81 -0.47 6.12
C LEU A 69 -2.21 -0.81 4.76
N LEU A 70 -0.92 -1.10 4.71
CA LEU A 70 -0.24 -1.46 3.48
C LEU A 70 -0.74 -2.79 2.91
N TYR A 71 -0.97 -3.77 3.78
CA TYR A 71 -1.57 -5.05 3.40
C TYR A 71 -2.97 -4.83 2.82
N GLY A 72 -3.81 -4.04 3.50
CA GLY A 72 -5.16 -3.72 3.02
C GLY A 72 -5.16 -3.01 1.66
N ALA A 73 -4.20 -2.11 1.42
CA ALA A 73 -4.06 -1.42 0.15
C ALA A 73 -3.65 -2.37 -0.99
N LEU A 74 -2.66 -3.23 -0.74
CA LEU A 74 -2.22 -4.25 -1.69
C LEU A 74 -3.34 -5.24 -2.01
N GLU A 75 -4.04 -5.71 -0.99
CA GLU A 75 -5.17 -6.62 -1.13
C GLU A 75 -6.33 -5.99 -1.89
N PHE A 76 -6.67 -4.72 -1.60
CA PHE A 76 -7.65 -3.99 -2.37
C PHE A 76 -7.31 -3.94 -3.86
N ALA A 77 -6.06 -3.61 -4.21
CA ALA A 77 -5.64 -3.51 -5.60
C ALA A 77 -5.74 -4.86 -6.33
N VAL A 78 -5.28 -5.95 -5.70
CA VAL A 78 -5.35 -7.30 -6.25
C VAL A 78 -6.80 -7.76 -6.41
N ASN A 79 -7.62 -7.66 -5.36
CA ASN A 79 -9.03 -8.09 -5.39
C ASN A 79 -9.84 -7.30 -6.42
N LYS A 80 -9.58 -5.99 -6.55
CA LYS A 80 -10.20 -5.16 -7.57
C LYS A 80 -9.76 -5.57 -8.97
N ALA A 81 -8.48 -5.85 -9.19
CA ALA A 81 -7.98 -6.34 -10.46
C ALA A 81 -8.60 -7.70 -10.84
N GLU A 82 -8.73 -8.61 -9.88
CA GLU A 82 -9.37 -9.92 -10.09
C GLU A 82 -10.87 -9.78 -10.41
N SER A 83 -11.59 -8.93 -9.67
CA SER A 83 -13.00 -8.64 -9.92
C SER A 83 -13.24 -8.08 -11.32
N LEU A 84 -12.42 -7.12 -11.75
CA LEU A 84 -12.50 -6.52 -13.08
C LEU A 84 -12.14 -7.53 -14.18
N SER A 85 -11.14 -8.38 -13.93
CA SER A 85 -10.77 -9.49 -14.82
C SER A 85 -11.96 -10.41 -15.07
N LYS A 86 -12.65 -10.84 -13.99
CA LYS A 86 -13.85 -11.68 -14.08
C LYS A 86 -15.00 -10.97 -14.82
N LYS A 87 -15.25 -9.69 -14.52
CA LYS A 87 -16.36 -8.92 -15.08
C LYS A 87 -16.20 -8.61 -16.56
N TYR A 88 -15.00 -8.21 -16.98
CA TYR A 88 -14.76 -7.67 -18.32
C TYR A 88 -13.90 -8.59 -19.21
N ARG A 89 -13.54 -9.78 -18.71
CA ARG A 89 -12.79 -10.83 -19.42
C ARG A 89 -11.44 -10.35 -20.00
N LYS A 90 -10.82 -9.34 -19.38
CA LYS A 90 -9.41 -8.96 -19.67
C LYS A 90 -8.49 -9.64 -18.66
N PRO A 91 -7.22 -9.92 -19.00
CA PRO A 91 -6.30 -10.60 -18.11
C PRO A 91 -6.12 -9.88 -16.77
N PHE A 92 -5.92 -10.62 -15.68
CA PHE A 92 -5.62 -10.06 -14.35
C PHE A 92 -4.47 -9.05 -14.38
N CYS A 93 -3.35 -9.39 -15.04
CA CYS A 93 -2.18 -8.52 -15.17
C CYS A 93 -2.48 -7.19 -15.88
N PHE A 94 -3.46 -7.15 -16.79
CA PHE A 94 -3.89 -5.90 -17.41
C PHE A 94 -4.48 -4.93 -16.38
N TYR A 95 -5.31 -5.44 -15.45
CA TYR A 95 -5.88 -4.61 -14.40
C TYR A 95 -4.91 -4.30 -13.28
N LEU A 96 -3.98 -5.20 -12.98
CA LEU A 96 -2.93 -4.92 -12.00
C LEU A 96 -1.99 -3.80 -12.48
N LYS A 97 -1.63 -3.80 -13.78
CA LYS A 97 -0.92 -2.69 -14.40
C LYS A 97 -1.70 -1.37 -14.29
N ARG A 98 -3.01 -1.41 -14.58
CA ARG A 98 -3.90 -0.24 -14.40
C ARG A 98 -3.97 0.22 -12.94
N ALA A 99 -3.89 -0.70 -11.97
CA ALA A 99 -3.89 -0.35 -10.56
C ALA A 99 -2.67 0.50 -10.20
N LEU A 100 -1.49 0.15 -10.72
CA LEU A 100 -0.26 0.91 -10.55
C LEU A 100 -0.32 2.25 -11.29
N GLU A 101 -0.68 2.24 -12.58
CA GLU A 101 -0.78 3.46 -13.41
C GLU A 101 -1.76 4.50 -12.85
N ASN A 102 -2.84 4.05 -12.22
CA ASN A 102 -3.88 4.91 -11.67
C ASN A 102 -3.79 5.08 -10.15
N LYS A 103 -2.65 4.71 -9.54
CA LYS A 103 -2.36 4.86 -8.11
C LYS A 103 -3.50 4.35 -7.21
N TRP A 104 -4.05 3.17 -7.50
CA TRP A 104 -5.20 2.64 -6.75
C TRP A 104 -4.91 2.44 -5.28
N LEU A 105 -3.68 2.02 -4.93
CA LEU A 105 -3.28 1.80 -3.54
C LEU A 105 -3.29 3.11 -2.75
N SER A 106 -2.60 4.14 -3.23
CA SER A 106 -2.52 5.44 -2.57
C SER A 106 -3.90 6.08 -2.44
N ARG A 107 -4.71 6.06 -3.51
CA ARG A 107 -6.09 6.58 -3.47
C ARG A 107 -6.96 5.85 -2.45
N TRP A 108 -6.82 4.54 -2.35
CA TRP A 108 -7.53 3.76 -1.35
C TRP A 108 -7.06 4.12 0.06
N LEU A 109 -5.75 4.21 0.30
CA LEU A 109 -5.18 4.60 1.60
C LEU A 109 -5.65 5.98 2.03
N ILE A 110 -5.57 6.97 1.14
CA ILE A 110 -6.03 8.34 1.39
C ILE A 110 -7.52 8.34 1.76
N GLY A 111 -8.35 7.64 0.99
CA GLY A 111 -9.78 7.53 1.27
C GLY A 111 -10.06 6.83 2.61
N PHE A 112 -9.35 5.73 2.87
CA PHE A 112 -9.48 4.96 4.11
C PHE A 112 -9.10 5.81 5.32
N VAL A 113 -7.93 6.48 5.30
CA VAL A 113 -7.47 7.36 6.38
C VAL A 113 -8.41 8.56 6.58
N ARG A 114 -8.88 9.22 5.52
CA ARG A 114 -9.85 10.31 5.63
C ARG A 114 -11.19 9.87 6.23
N SER A 115 -11.61 8.63 5.97
CA SER A 115 -12.85 8.06 6.54
C SER A 115 -12.74 7.73 8.04
N MET A 116 -11.52 7.61 8.56
CA MET A 116 -11.26 7.40 9.98
C MET A 116 -11.18 8.76 10.70
N VAL A 117 -12.28 9.20 11.32
CA VAL A 117 -12.34 10.47 12.05
C VAL A 117 -11.62 10.38 13.42
N PRO A 118 -10.79 11.35 13.84
CA PRO A 118 -9.74 12.10 13.14
C PRO A 118 -8.36 11.40 13.25
N LEU A 119 -7.39 11.80 12.41
CA LEU A 119 -5.96 11.40 12.43
C LEU A 119 -5.33 11.33 13.84
N LYS A 120 -5.87 12.05 14.83
CA LYS A 120 -5.50 11.93 16.25
C LYS A 120 -5.48 10.49 16.78
N ARG A 121 -6.36 9.60 16.31
CA ARG A 121 -6.38 8.19 16.76
C ARG A 121 -5.22 7.34 16.22
N LEU A 122 -4.56 7.77 15.13
CA LEU A 122 -3.33 7.11 14.67
C LEU A 122 -2.13 7.50 15.54
N LYS A 123 -2.18 8.69 16.17
CA LYS A 123 -1.11 9.19 17.06
C LYS A 123 -1.14 8.54 18.45
N GLU A 124 -2.30 8.08 18.91
CA GLU A 124 -2.48 7.49 20.25
C GLU A 124 -2.04 6.01 20.33
N GLY A 125 -1.63 5.39 19.21
CA GLY A 125 -1.20 3.99 19.16
C GLY A 125 0.24 3.73 19.63
N ASP A 126 1.07 4.78 19.78
CA ASP A 126 2.51 4.69 20.07
C ASP A 126 2.86 5.00 21.54
N VAL A 127 1.88 5.05 22.45
CA VAL A 127 2.13 5.20 23.89
C VAL A 127 1.33 4.18 24.69
N ALA A 128 1.81 2.93 24.71
CA ALA A 128 1.60 1.98 25.81
C ALA A 128 2.58 0.80 25.72
#